data_AF-A0A7H4MI65-F1
#
_entry.id   AF-A0A7H4MI65-F1
#
_cell.length_a   1.000
_cell.length_b   1.000
_cell.length_c   1.000
_cell.angle_alpha   90.00
_cell.angle_beta   90.00
_cell.angle_gamma   90.00
#
_symmetry.space_group_name_H-M   'P 1'
#
loop_
_entity.id
_entity.type
_entity.pdbx_description
1 polymer ?
#
loop_
_entity_poly.entity_id
_entity_poly.type
_entity_poly.pdbx_seq_one_letter_code
_entity_poly.pdbx_strand_id
1 'polypeptide(L)'
;MSKVIDSLEKVLLPFAVKIGKQPHINAIKNGFIKLMPLTLAGAMFVLINNVFLSFGEGSFFYSMGIRLDASTIETLNGFKAIGGNVYNGTLGIMSLMAPFFIGSALAEERKVDPMAAGLLAVAAFMTVTPYSVGRSLCGGRQLAGRAEHHLRDDYRSGCRRTVHLRDPS
;
A
#
# COMPACT_ATOMS: atom_id res chain seq x y z
N MET A 1 -33.05 -28.07 -13.20
CA MET A 1 -31.99 -27.07 -12.96
C MET A 1 -31.96 -26.57 -11.51
N SER A 2 -33.07 -26.56 -10.77
CA SER A 2 -33.09 -26.23 -9.33
C SER A 2 -32.32 -27.21 -8.44
N LYS A 3 -32.46 -28.53 -8.64
CA LYS A 3 -31.79 -29.56 -7.81
C LYS A 3 -30.26 -29.42 -7.68
N VAL A 4 -29.59 -28.89 -8.71
CA VAL A 4 -28.14 -28.66 -8.70
C VAL A 4 -27.81 -27.42 -7.88
N ILE A 5 -28.61 -26.36 -8.02
CA ILE A 5 -28.51 -25.13 -7.21
C ILE A 5 -28.79 -25.45 -5.74
N ASP A 6 -29.84 -26.22 -5.45
CA ASP A 6 -30.22 -26.63 -4.09
C ASP A 6 -29.14 -27.52 -3.42
N SER A 7 -28.47 -28.37 -4.21
CA SER A 7 -27.35 -29.19 -3.72
C SER A 7 -26.11 -28.34 -3.46
N LEU A 8 -25.85 -27.35 -4.32
CA LEU A 8 -24.73 -26.43 -4.16
C LEU A 8 -24.95 -25.50 -2.96
N GLU A 9 -26.17 -25.03 -2.74
CA GLU A 9 -26.57 -24.23 -1.59
C GLU A 9 -26.33 -24.98 -0.28
N LYS A 10 -26.76 -26.24 -0.18
CA LYS A 10 -26.54 -27.07 1.02
C LYS A 10 -25.06 -27.29 1.36
N VAL A 11 -24.16 -27.25 0.36
CA VAL A 11 -22.72 -27.46 0.57
C VAL A 11 -21.99 -26.12 0.78
N LEU A 12 -22.33 -25.09 0.02
CA LEU A 12 -21.67 -23.78 0.08
C LEU A 12 -22.14 -22.92 1.25
N LEU A 13 -23.42 -22.94 1.60
CA LEU A 13 -23.95 -22.15 2.72
C LEU A 13 -23.24 -22.43 4.06
N PRO A 14 -23.10 -23.68 4.53
CA PRO A 14 -22.46 -23.92 5.83
C PRO A 14 -20.99 -23.48 5.82
N PHE A 15 -20.31 -23.57 4.68
CA PHE A 15 -18.94 -23.10 4.53
C PHE A 15 -18.86 -21.56 4.57
N ALA A 16 -19.71 -20.88 3.81
CA ALA A 16 -19.79 -19.41 3.78
C ALA A 16 -20.17 -18.82 5.15
N VAL A 17 -21.14 -19.43 5.84
CA VAL A 17 -21.56 -19.01 7.19
C VAL A 17 -20.42 -19.20 8.19
N LYS A 18 -19.67 -20.32 8.12
CA LYS A 18 -18.55 -20.58 9.02
C LYS A 18 -17.40 -19.58 8.84
N ILE A 19 -17.11 -19.18 7.60
CA ILE A 19 -16.11 -18.15 7.30
C ILE A 19 -16.59 -16.76 7.75
N GLY A 20 -17.85 -16.42 7.44
CA GLY A 20 -18.43 -15.13 7.82
C GLY A 20 -18.58 -14.92 9.33
N LYS A 21 -18.68 -16.01 10.11
CA LYS A 21 -18.81 -15.97 11.58
C LYS A 21 -17.46 -15.79 12.31
N GLN A 22 -16.31 -15.83 11.60
CA GLN A 22 -15.01 -15.64 12.25
C GLN A 22 -14.80 -14.16 12.64
N PRO A 23 -14.51 -13.85 13.93
CA PRO A 23 -14.32 -12.47 14.36
C PRO A 23 -13.12 -11.81 13.67
N HIS A 24 -12.03 -12.54 13.44
CA HIS A 24 -10.86 -12.00 12.74
C HIS A 24 -11.14 -11.57 11.30
N ILE A 25 -11.96 -12.33 10.56
CA ILE A 25 -12.34 -11.99 9.18
C ILE A 25 -13.31 -10.80 9.18
N ASN A 26 -14.26 -10.80 10.11
CA ASN A 26 -15.22 -9.71 10.25
C ASN A 26 -14.52 -8.40 10.66
N ALA A 27 -13.53 -8.46 11.55
CA ALA A 27 -12.70 -7.33 11.91
C ALA A 27 -11.91 -6.76 10.72
N ILE A 28 -11.30 -7.62 9.88
CA ILE A 28 -10.61 -7.17 8.65
C ILE A 28 -11.61 -6.47 7.71
N LYS A 29 -12.77 -7.09 7.47
CA LYS A 29 -13.83 -6.53 6.62
C LYS A 29 -14.28 -5.15 7.14
N ASN A 30 -14.60 -5.06 8.43
CA ASN A 30 -15.07 -3.84 9.07
C ASN A 30 -13.98 -2.74 9.07
N GLY A 31 -12.71 -3.13 9.28
CA GLY A 31 -11.57 -2.22 9.14
C GLY A 31 -11.40 -1.67 7.73
N PHE A 32 -11.54 -2.51 6.69
CA PHE A 32 -11.49 -2.05 5.30
C PHE A 32 -12.70 -1.19 4.91
N ILE A 33 -13.89 -1.44 5.46
CA ILE A 33 -15.07 -0.58 5.23
C ILE A 33 -14.80 0.84 5.74
N LYS A 34 -14.09 1.01 6.88
CA LYS A 34 -13.68 2.33 7.39
C LYS A 34 -12.70 3.05 6.43
N LEU A 35 -11.95 2.32 5.60
CA LEU A 35 -11.04 2.89 4.59
C LEU A 35 -11.73 3.24 3.28
N MET A 36 -12.89 2.65 2.95
CA MET A 36 -13.55 2.84 1.65
C MET A 36 -13.76 4.32 1.28
N PRO A 37 -14.29 5.19 2.17
CA PRO A 37 -14.50 6.60 1.82
C PRO A 37 -13.21 7.33 1.48
N LEU A 38 -12.13 7.03 2.21
CA LEU A 38 -10.82 7.63 1.99
C LEU A 38 -10.22 7.17 0.64
N THR A 39 -10.32 5.88 0.34
CA THR A 39 -9.82 5.33 -0.94
C THR A 39 -10.61 5.87 -2.13
N LEU A 40 -11.93 6.05 -1.98
CA LEU A 40 -12.79 6.63 -3.01
C LEU A 40 -12.41 8.09 -3.28
N ALA A 41 -12.16 8.88 -2.23
CA ALA A 41 -11.66 10.24 -2.38
C ALA A 41 -10.29 10.28 -3.07
N GLY A 42 -9.33 9.48 -2.62
CA GLY A 42 -7.99 9.41 -3.23
C GLY A 42 -8.05 9.05 -4.72
N ALA A 43 -8.86 8.04 -5.08
CA ALA A 43 -9.05 7.63 -6.46
C ALA A 43 -9.69 8.74 -7.33
N MET A 44 -10.61 9.53 -6.79
CA MET A 44 -11.20 10.67 -7.51
C MET A 44 -10.15 11.73 -7.87
N PHE A 45 -9.26 12.09 -6.95
CA PHE A 45 -8.19 13.05 -7.26
C PHE A 45 -7.18 12.49 -8.26
N VAL A 46 -6.83 11.21 -8.16
CA VAL A 46 -5.97 10.53 -9.14
C VAL A 46 -6.60 10.57 -10.53
N LEU A 47 -7.90 10.30 -10.63
CA LEU A 47 -8.64 10.34 -11.89
C LEU A 47 -8.64 11.76 -12.46
N ILE A 48 -8.89 12.78 -11.64
CA ILE A 48 -8.83 14.18 -12.07
C ILE A 48 -7.45 14.53 -12.65
N ASN A 49 -6.36 14.14 -12.00
CA ASN A 49 -5.00 14.43 -12.51
C ASN A 49 -4.70 13.73 -13.83
N ASN A 50 -5.03 12.44 -13.92
CA ASN A 50 -4.61 11.60 -15.05
C ASN A 50 -5.54 11.76 -16.26
N VAL A 51 -6.84 11.95 -16.02
CA VAL A 51 -7.84 12.07 -17.09
C VAL A 51 -8.04 13.51 -17.49
N PHE A 52 -8.33 14.42 -16.54
CA PHE A 52 -8.78 15.79 -16.84
C PHE A 52 -7.64 16.80 -16.97
N LEU A 53 -6.54 16.62 -16.24
CA LEU A 53 -5.45 17.59 -16.21
C LEU A 53 -4.25 17.18 -17.07
N SER A 54 -4.25 15.97 -17.64
CA SER A 54 -3.15 15.50 -18.48
C SER A 54 -3.40 15.80 -19.96
N PHE A 55 -2.61 16.73 -20.50
CA PHE A 55 -2.59 17.11 -21.93
C PHE A 55 -1.21 16.87 -22.58
N GLY A 56 -0.31 16.18 -21.88
CA GLY A 56 1.02 15.81 -22.38
C GLY A 56 1.00 14.52 -23.21
N GLU A 57 2.16 14.15 -23.77
CA GLU A 57 2.28 12.93 -24.59
C GLU A 57 1.85 11.68 -23.79
N GLY A 58 0.86 10.95 -24.31
CA GLY A 58 0.30 9.76 -23.68
C GLY A 58 -1.02 9.97 -22.91
N SER A 59 -1.57 11.18 -22.90
CA SER A 59 -2.85 11.44 -22.23
C SER A 59 -4.08 11.29 -23.14
N PHE A 60 -5.25 11.09 -22.53
CA PHE A 60 -6.53 10.91 -23.22
C PHE A 60 -6.84 12.03 -24.22
N PHE A 61 -6.58 13.28 -23.84
CA PHE A 61 -6.81 14.45 -24.70
C PHE A 61 -5.74 14.63 -25.78
N TYR A 62 -4.50 14.22 -25.54
CA TYR A 62 -3.46 14.19 -26.57
C TYR A 62 -3.80 13.18 -27.68
N SER A 63 -4.31 12.00 -27.30
CA SER A 63 -4.78 10.98 -28.26
C SER A 63 -6.01 11.40 -29.06
N MET A 64 -6.78 12.39 -28.59
CA MET A 64 -7.90 12.99 -29.33
C MET A 64 -7.51 14.25 -30.12
N GLY A 65 -6.23 14.61 -30.17
CA GLY A 65 -5.73 15.71 -31.00
C GLY A 65 -5.92 17.12 -30.42
N ILE A 66 -6.33 17.24 -29.15
CA ILE A 66 -6.51 18.54 -28.48
C ILE A 66 -5.16 18.97 -27.89
N ARG A 67 -4.53 19.97 -28.53
CA ARG A 67 -3.25 20.56 -28.10
C ARG A 67 -3.53 21.87 -27.36
N LEU A 68 -3.02 21.99 -26.14
CA LEU A 68 -3.21 23.18 -25.30
C LEU A 68 -1.95 24.04 -25.32
N ASP A 69 -2.15 25.36 -25.21
CA ASP A 69 -1.09 26.37 -25.19
C ASP A 69 -0.17 26.22 -23.94
N ALA A 70 1.09 26.64 -24.08
CA ALA A 70 2.13 26.48 -23.05
C ALA A 70 1.78 27.16 -21.72
N SER A 71 1.04 28.28 -21.75
CA SER A 71 0.60 29.00 -20.54
C SER A 71 -0.41 28.20 -19.69
N THR A 72 -1.27 27.42 -20.33
CA THR A 72 -2.24 26.57 -19.64
C THR A 72 -1.56 25.33 -19.05
N ILE A 73 -0.51 24.81 -19.68
CA ILE A 73 0.28 23.66 -19.18
C ILE A 73 0.94 23.98 -17.83
N GLU A 74 1.43 25.21 -17.64
CA GLU A 74 2.05 25.62 -16.38
C GLU A 74 1.04 25.69 -15.23
N THR A 75 -0.16 26.21 -15.49
CA THR A 75 -1.26 26.23 -14.51
C THR A 75 -1.75 24.80 -14.18
N LEU A 76 -1.84 23.93 -15.18
CA LEU A 76 -2.22 22.52 -15.03
C LEU A 76 -1.20 21.72 -14.19
N ASN A 77 0.09 22.04 -14.30
CA ASN A 77 1.13 21.42 -13.49
C ASN A 77 0.95 21.74 -11.99
N GLY A 78 0.50 22.96 -11.65
CA GLY A 78 0.13 23.32 -10.28
C GLY A 78 -1.01 22.46 -9.73
N PHE A 79 -2.07 22.24 -10.50
CA PHE A 79 -3.19 21.37 -10.09
C PHE A 79 -2.80 19.90 -10.02
N LYS A 80 -1.95 19.41 -10.93
CA LYS A 80 -1.38 18.06 -10.87
C LYS A 80 -0.56 17.84 -9.59
N ALA A 81 0.20 18.84 -9.15
CA ALA A 81 0.98 18.77 -7.93
C ALA A 81 0.07 18.60 -6.69
N ILE A 82 -1.05 19.34 -6.63
CA ILE A 82 -2.04 19.20 -5.56
C ILE A 82 -2.57 17.76 -5.51
N GLY A 83 -2.98 17.24 -6.66
CA GLY A 83 -3.53 15.89 -6.69
C GLY A 83 -2.48 14.79 -6.48
N GLY A 84 -1.20 15.04 -6.81
CA GLY A 84 -0.08 14.18 -6.42
C GLY A 84 0.17 14.15 -4.90
N ASN A 85 0.02 15.31 -4.23
CA ASN A 85 0.09 15.37 -2.76
C ASN A 85 -1.07 14.59 -2.11
N VAL A 86 -2.28 14.69 -2.66
CA VAL A 86 -3.43 13.91 -2.17
C VAL A 86 -3.21 12.42 -2.35
N TYR A 87 -2.62 11.98 -3.48
CA TYR A 87 -2.24 10.58 -3.69
C TYR A 87 -1.28 10.08 -2.60
N ASN A 88 -0.20 10.82 -2.34
CA ASN A 88 0.78 10.48 -1.31
C ASN A 88 0.14 10.45 0.09
N GLY A 89 -0.78 11.36 0.39
CA GLY A 89 -1.49 11.44 1.66
C GLY A 89 -2.62 10.42 1.84
N THR A 90 -3.05 9.72 0.79
CA THR A 90 -4.12 8.72 0.87
C THR A 90 -3.60 7.33 0.56
N LEU A 91 -3.30 7.06 -0.72
CA LEU A 91 -2.82 5.77 -1.20
C LEU A 91 -1.38 5.51 -0.76
N GLY A 92 -0.54 6.55 -0.64
CA GLY A 92 0.86 6.41 -0.21
C GLY A 92 1.03 5.95 1.25
N ILE A 93 0.13 6.36 2.15
CA ILE A 93 0.15 5.98 3.57
C ILE A 93 -0.86 4.88 3.93
N MET A 94 -1.50 4.26 2.93
CA MET A 94 -2.57 3.28 3.15
C MET A 94 -2.10 2.06 3.96
N SER A 95 -0.81 1.70 3.83
CA SER A 95 -0.19 0.62 4.61
C SER A 95 -0.14 0.89 6.11
N LEU A 96 -0.11 2.16 6.53
CA LEU A 96 -0.14 2.57 7.94
C LEU A 96 -1.57 2.73 8.47
N MET A 97 -2.48 3.20 7.62
CA MET A 97 -3.89 3.37 7.99
C MET A 97 -4.60 2.02 8.12
N ALA A 98 -4.28 1.04 7.27
CA ALA A 98 -4.88 -0.29 7.29
C ALA A 98 -4.78 -1.01 8.66
N PRO A 99 -3.59 -1.18 9.27
CA PRO A 99 -3.47 -1.85 10.57
C PRO A 99 -4.21 -1.10 11.68
N PHE A 100 -4.28 0.24 11.65
CA PHE A 100 -5.04 1.03 12.62
C PHE A 100 -6.55 0.70 12.59
N PHE A 101 -7.16 0.71 11.40
CA PHE A 101 -8.60 0.43 11.27
C PHE A 101 -8.94 -1.04 11.51
N ILE A 102 -8.06 -1.97 11.13
CA ILE A 102 -8.26 -3.41 11.41
C ILE A 102 -8.12 -3.68 12.91
N GLY A 103 -7.11 -3.10 13.57
CA GLY A 103 -6.89 -3.25 15.00
C GLY A 103 -8.03 -2.66 15.84
N SER A 104 -8.51 -1.47 15.48
CA SER A 104 -9.66 -0.85 16.14
C SER A 104 -10.96 -1.63 15.93
N ALA A 105 -11.23 -2.15 14.73
CA ALA A 105 -12.39 -3.00 14.45
C ALA A 105 -12.36 -4.32 15.24
N LEU A 106 -11.19 -4.94 15.41
CA LEU A 106 -11.04 -6.15 16.23
C LEU A 106 -11.29 -5.87 17.72
N ALA A 107 -10.85 -4.71 18.20
CA ALA A 107 -11.07 -4.28 19.57
C ALA A 107 -12.54 -3.99 19.88
N GLU A 108 -13.28 -3.40 18.94
CA GLU A 108 -14.73 -3.20 19.02
C GLU A 108 -15.46 -4.55 19.21
N GLU A 109 -15.10 -5.58 18.45
CA GLU A 109 -15.67 -6.92 18.60
C GLU A 109 -15.35 -7.57 19.95
N ARG A 110 -14.17 -7.28 20.51
CA ARG A 110 -13.71 -7.80 21.81
C ARG A 110 -14.09 -6.93 23.00
N LYS A 111 -14.79 -5.80 22.79
CA LYS A 111 -15.18 -4.83 23.82
C LYS A 111 -14.00 -4.27 24.62
N VAL A 112 -12.87 -4.05 23.96
CA VAL A 112 -11.68 -3.37 24.52
C VAL A 112 -11.50 -2.01 23.86
N ASP A 113 -10.63 -1.15 24.41
CA ASP A 113 -10.41 0.20 23.87
C ASP A 113 -9.90 0.16 22.40
N PRO A 114 -10.70 0.64 21.44
CA PRO A 114 -10.34 0.60 20.02
C PRO A 114 -9.22 1.57 19.68
N MET A 115 -9.08 2.67 20.41
CA MET A 115 -8.05 3.68 20.10
C MET A 115 -6.66 3.18 20.51
N ALA A 116 -6.55 2.59 21.71
CA ALA A 116 -5.32 1.92 22.15
C ALA A 116 -4.93 0.74 21.25
N ALA A 117 -5.90 -0.11 20.87
CA ALA A 117 -5.62 -1.26 20.00
C ALA A 117 -5.18 -0.85 18.59
N GLY A 118 -5.79 0.20 18.02
CA GLY A 118 -5.37 0.76 16.74
C GLY A 118 -3.94 1.30 16.78
N LEU A 119 -3.58 2.03 17.83
CA LEU A 119 -2.23 2.58 17.99
C LEU A 119 -1.17 1.47 18.17
N LEU A 120 -1.50 0.45 18.96
CA LEU A 120 -0.64 -0.73 19.14
C LEU A 120 -0.42 -1.50 17.83
N ALA A 121 -1.45 -1.62 16.99
CA ALA A 121 -1.35 -2.26 15.68
C ALA A 121 -0.39 -1.52 14.74
N VAL A 122 -0.41 -0.19 14.75
CA VAL A 122 0.54 0.63 13.98
C VAL A 122 1.97 0.49 14.52
N ALA A 123 2.14 0.50 15.85
CA ALA A 123 3.45 0.27 16.46
C ALA A 123 4.02 -1.11 16.10
N ALA A 124 3.19 -2.16 16.17
CA ALA A 124 3.57 -3.51 15.76
C ALA A 124 3.86 -3.62 14.25
N PHE A 125 3.14 -2.87 13.41
CA PHE A 125 3.44 -2.82 11.98
C PHE A 125 4.82 -2.21 11.73
N MET A 126 5.14 -1.10 12.39
CA MET A 126 6.44 -0.43 12.26
C MET A 126 7.61 -1.27 12.76
N THR A 127 7.43 -2.07 13.83
CA THR A 127 8.50 -2.96 14.33
C THR A 127 8.78 -4.13 13.40
N VAL A 128 7.78 -4.60 12.66
CA VAL A 128 7.92 -5.69 11.70
C VAL A 128 8.51 -5.20 10.38
N THR A 129 8.25 -3.96 9.97
CA THR A 129 8.81 -3.40 8.74
C THR A 129 10.31 -3.09 8.89
N PRO A 130 11.20 -3.68 8.07
CA PRO A 130 12.63 -3.40 8.16
C PRO A 130 12.92 -1.96 7.74
N TYR A 131 13.70 -1.24 8.55
CA TYR A 131 14.14 0.14 8.29
C TYR A 131 15.28 0.23 7.25
N SER A 132 15.36 -0.72 6.32
CA SER A 132 16.35 -0.68 5.24
C SER A 132 15.80 0.12 4.07
N VAL A 133 16.16 1.40 4.01
CA VAL A 133 16.20 2.14 2.74
C VAL A 133 17.36 1.56 1.93
N GLY A 134 17.10 0.46 1.23
CA GLY A 134 18.03 -0.05 0.23
C GLY A 134 18.36 1.08 -0.73
N ARG A 135 19.65 1.30 -1.00
CA ARG A 135 20.14 2.13 -2.11
C ARG A 135 19.54 1.63 -3.42
N SER A 136 18.29 2.00 -3.74
CA SER A 136 17.60 1.64 -4.98
C SER A 136 17.37 2.85 -5.88
N LEU A 137 18.08 3.95 -5.64
CA LEU A 137 18.18 5.09 -6.58
C LEU A 137 19.15 4.85 -7.76
N CYS A 138 19.72 3.65 -7.91
CA CYS A 138 20.36 3.26 -9.16
C CYS A 138 19.95 1.84 -9.59
N GLY A 139 19.06 1.76 -10.57
CA GLY A 139 18.93 0.59 -11.44
C GLY A 139 17.77 -0.34 -11.09
N GLY A 140 16.73 -0.31 -11.92
CA GLY A 140 15.71 -1.35 -11.94
C GLY A 140 16.34 -2.72 -12.24
N ARG A 141 16.32 -3.62 -11.25
CA ARG A 141 16.28 -5.10 -11.32
C ARG A 141 16.62 -5.67 -9.93
N GLN A 142 15.63 -5.81 -9.06
CA GLN A 142 15.78 -6.57 -7.81
C GLN A 142 14.71 -7.67 -7.73
N LEU A 143 14.62 -8.50 -8.77
CA LEU A 143 13.92 -9.80 -8.75
C LEU A 143 14.77 -10.91 -8.12
N ALA A 144 15.72 -10.59 -7.23
CA ALA A 144 16.75 -11.54 -6.78
C ALA A 144 16.90 -11.64 -5.25
N GLY A 145 15.82 -11.42 -4.49
CA GLY A 145 15.78 -11.75 -3.04
C GLY A 145 15.52 -13.24 -2.74
N ARG A 146 15.38 -14.09 -3.77
CA ARG A 146 15.10 -15.53 -3.63
C ARG A 146 16.34 -16.38 -3.30
N ALA A 147 17.43 -15.78 -2.81
CA ALA A 147 18.69 -16.47 -2.55
C ALA A 147 19.30 -16.15 -1.17
N GLU A 148 18.46 -15.89 -0.16
CA GLU A 148 18.88 -15.68 1.24
C GLU A 148 19.46 -16.93 1.95
N HIS A 149 19.68 -18.04 1.24
CA HIS A 149 20.24 -19.27 1.83
C HIS A 149 21.74 -19.51 1.60
N HIS A 150 22.45 -18.71 0.79
CA HIS A 150 23.85 -19.00 0.43
C HIS A 150 24.91 -17.93 0.75
N LEU A 151 24.56 -16.82 1.39
CA LEU A 151 25.50 -15.69 1.62
C LEU A 151 25.80 -15.37 3.10
N ARG A 152 25.38 -16.24 4.04
CA ARG A 152 25.75 -16.09 5.46
C ARG A 152 27.24 -16.38 5.76
N ASP A 153 27.99 -16.95 4.82
CA ASP A 153 29.39 -17.34 5.07
C ASP A 153 30.44 -16.27 4.66
N ASP A 154 30.12 -15.32 3.79
CA ASP A 154 31.13 -14.36 3.28
C ASP A 154 31.25 -13.05 4.08
N TYR A 155 30.29 -12.73 4.95
CA TYR A 155 30.34 -11.47 5.72
C TYR A 155 31.23 -11.54 6.97
N ARG A 156 31.70 -12.75 7.37
CA ARG A 156 32.55 -12.94 8.55
C ARG A 156 34.05 -12.86 8.24
N SER A 157 34.46 -12.91 6.98
CA SER A 157 35.86 -12.95 6.54
C SER A 157 36.43 -11.58 6.11
N GLY A 158 35.58 -10.63 5.71
CA GLY A 158 35.98 -9.29 5.23
C GLY A 158 36.26 -8.24 6.31
N CYS A 159 35.76 -8.42 7.53
CA CYS A 159 35.85 -7.41 8.61
C CYS A 159 37.18 -7.44 9.40
N ARG A 160 38.13 -8.30 9.01
CA ARG A 160 39.42 -8.46 9.71
C ARG A 160 40.64 -7.87 8.99
N ARG A 161 40.47 -7.22 7.83
CA ARG A 161 41.60 -6.76 6.98
C ARG A 161 41.71 -5.26 6.72
N THR A 162 40.82 -4.41 7.25
CA THR A 162 40.85 -2.96 6.95
C THR A 162 41.16 -2.04 8.14
N VAL A 163 41.61 -2.58 9.29
CA VAL A 163 41.98 -1.77 10.48
C VAL A 163 43.47 -1.41 10.53
N HIS A 164 44.25 -1.68 9.49
CA HIS A 164 45.64 -1.22 9.44
C HIS A 164 45.95 -0.49 8.14
N LEU A 165 46.56 0.69 8.29
CA LEU A 165 47.13 1.60 7.29
C LEU A 165 46.05 2.55 6.72
N ARG A 166 46.08 3.86 6.92
CA ARG A 166 47.25 4.74 6.83
C ARG A 166 46.86 6.17 7.28
N ASP A 167 47.39 6.61 8.41
CA ASP A 167 48.03 7.94 8.54
C ASP A 167 49.54 7.64 8.32
N PRO A 168 50.35 8.46 7.61
CA PRO A 168 50.61 9.85 7.99
C PRO A 168 50.94 10.83 6.82
N SER A 169 51.24 12.07 7.25
CA SER A 169 51.85 13.25 6.58
C SER A 169 50.88 14.31 6.04
#